data_AF-S0FSK2-F1
#
_entry.id   AF-S0FSK2-F1
#
_cell.length_a   1.000
_cell.length_b   1.000
_cell.length_c   1.000
_cell.angle_alpha   90.00
_cell.angle_beta   90.00
_cell.angle_gamma   90.00
#
_symmetry.space_group_name_H-M   'P 1'
#
loop_
_entity.id
_entity.type
_entity.pdbx_description
1 polymer ?
#
loop_
_entity_poly.entity_id
_entity_poly.type
_entity_poly.pdbx_seq_one_letter_code
_entity_poly.pdbx_strand_id
1 'polypeptide(L)'
;MLELALALCGIIVFLFFLLIIFILQKGKKAGLITGMLMSFTSIITLMLFVTVQKANGNPDSGKEFGQFYLPISVFVVFIVIGFISSIKLAKK
;
A
#
# COMPACT_ATOMS: atom_id res chain seq x y z
N MET A 1 18.10 -3.30 -1.75
CA MET A 1 16.81 -2.84 -2.31
C MET A 1 15.72 -3.91 -2.20
N LEU A 2 15.98 -5.17 -2.59
CA LEU A 2 14.99 -6.24 -2.52
C LEU A 2 14.47 -6.50 -1.10
N GLU A 3 15.35 -6.63 -0.11
CA GLU A 3 14.96 -6.86 1.29
C GLU A 3 14.09 -5.72 1.85
N LEU A 4 14.47 -4.47 1.56
CA LEU A 4 13.69 -3.28 1.94
C LEU A 4 12.31 -3.29 1.29
N ALA A 5 12.21 -3.62 0.00
CA ALA A 5 10.94 -3.71 -0.70
C ALA A 5 10.06 -4.82 -0.12
N LEU A 6 10.64 -5.99 0.17
CA LEU A 6 9.92 -7.11 0.79
C LEU A 6 9.41 -6.73 2.19
N ALA A 7 10.25 -6.07 2.99
CA ALA A 7 9.87 -5.58 4.31
C ALA A 7 8.72 -4.57 4.24
N LEU A 8 8.80 -3.60 3.33
CA LEU A 8 7.73 -2.61 3.12
C LEU A 8 6.42 -3.26 2.66
N CYS A 9 6.48 -4.21 1.73
CA CYS A 9 5.31 -5.00 1.32
C CYS A 9 4.72 -5.78 2.50
N GLY A 10 5.57 -6.42 3.31
CA GLY A 10 5.15 -7.13 4.52
C GLY A 10 4.47 -6.20 5.53
N ILE A 11 5.01 -4.99 5.73
CA ILE A 11 4.42 -3.96 6.59
C ILE A 11 3.04 -3.53 6.05
N ILE A 12 2.90 -3.30 4.74
CA ILE A 12 1.61 -2.91 4.15
C ILE A 12 0.55 -3.99 4.38
N VAL A 13 0.90 -5.26 4.14
CA VAL A 13 -0.01 -6.40 4.35
C VAL A 13 -0.36 -6.54 5.83
N PHE A 14 0.61 -6.39 6.73
CA PHE A 14 0.38 -6.41 8.17
C PHE A 14 -0.57 -5.28 8.61
N LEU A 15 -0.36 -4.05 8.13
CA LEU A 15 -1.23 -2.91 8.43
C LEU A 15 -2.64 -3.11 7.88
N PHE A 16 -2.78 -3.74 6.71
CA PHE A 16 -4.08 -4.10 6.16
C PHE A 16 -4.86 -5.05 7.09
N PHE A 17 -4.22 -6.10 7.61
CA PHE A 17 -4.87 -6.99 8.58
C PHE A 17 -5.20 -6.29 9.90
N LEU A 18 -4.30 -5.45 10.42
CA LEU A 18 -4.60 -4.64 11.60
C LEU A 18 -5.79 -3.71 11.38
N LEU A 19 -5.89 -3.08 10.22
CA LEU A 19 -7.01 -2.22 9.87
C LEU A 19 -8.33 -2.99 9.90
N ILE A 20 -8.37 -4.20 9.33
CA ILE A 20 -9.54 -5.08 9.40
C ILE A 20 -9.92 -5.37 10.85
N ILE A 21 -8.95 -5.75 11.68
CA ILE A 21 -9.18 -6.05 13.10
C ILE A 21 -9.77 -4.83 13.83
N PHE A 22 -9.21 -3.64 13.64
CA PHE A 22 -9.70 -2.42 14.29
C PHE A 22 -11.10 -2.02 13.82
N ILE A 23 -11.42 -2.24 12.54
CA ILE A 23 -12.77 -2.03 12.02
C ILE A 23 -13.77 -2.98 12.72
N LEU A 24 -13.41 -4.25 12.87
CA LEU A 24 -14.26 -5.25 13.54
C LEU A 24 -14.44 -4.97 15.04
N GLN A 25 -13.37 -4.55 15.72
CA GLN A 25 -13.40 -4.21 17.14
C GLN A 25 -13.96 -2.81 17.44
N LYS A 26 -14.41 -2.06 16.41
CA LYS A 26 -14.89 -0.67 16.52
C LYS A 26 -13.84 0.29 17.12
N GLY A 27 -12.56 -0.02 16.97
CA GLY A 27 -11.43 0.79 17.43
C GLY A 27 -11.19 2.00 16.53
N LYS A 28 -12.06 3.02 16.61
CA LYS A 28 -12.08 4.17 15.68
C LYS A 28 -10.73 4.87 15.51
N LYS A 29 -10.10 5.28 16.62
CA LYS A 29 -8.83 6.03 16.60
C LYS A 29 -7.69 5.18 16.02
N ALA A 30 -7.56 3.93 16.48
CA ALA A 30 -6.54 3.01 16.00
C ALA A 30 -6.73 2.72 14.50
N GLY A 31 -7.95 2.40 14.07
CA GLY A 31 -8.25 2.16 12.66
C GLY A 31 -7.98 3.36 11.76
N LEU A 32 -8.26 4.59 12.23
CA LEU A 32 -7.94 5.81 11.47
C LEU A 32 -6.43 5.95 11.26
N ILE A 33 -5.65 5.81 12.34
CA ILE A 33 -4.19 5.90 12.29
C ILE A 33 -3.62 4.81 11.39
N THR A 34 -4.07 3.56 11.56
CA THR A 34 -3.62 2.42 10.75
C THR A 34 -3.94 2.62 9.27
N GLY A 35 -5.14 3.09 8.91
CA GLY A 35 -5.51 3.36 7.52
C GLY A 35 -4.68 4.47 6.88
N MET A 36 -4.35 5.53 7.62
CA MET A 36 -3.46 6.59 7.16
C MET A 36 -2.03 6.08 6.98
N LEU A 37 -1.51 5.35 7.98
CA LEU A 37 -0.15 4.79 7.93
C LEU A 37 0.01 3.84 6.74
N MET A 38 -0.96 2.94 6.56
CA MET A 38 -1.01 2.00 5.43
C MET A 38 -1.00 2.74 4.09
N SER A 39 -1.78 3.81 3.95
CA SER A 39 -1.84 4.61 2.72
C SER A 39 -0.49 5.27 2.43
N PHE A 40 0.11 5.92 3.42
CA PHE A 40 1.41 6.58 3.25
C PHE A 40 2.53 5.58 2.95
N THR A 41 2.60 4.46 3.67
CA THR A 41 3.59 3.41 3.40
C THR A 41 3.41 2.85 1.98
N SER A 42 2.17 2.68 1.51
CA SER A 42 1.89 2.23 0.15
C SER A 42 2.32 3.24 -0.92
N ILE A 43 2.10 4.55 -0.68
CA ILE A 43 2.57 5.63 -1.57
C ILE A 43 4.10 5.62 -1.67
N ILE A 44 4.79 5.57 -0.52
CA ILE A 44 6.26 5.57 -0.47
C ILE A 44 6.81 4.34 -1.21
N THR A 45 6.23 3.17 -0.96
CA THR A 45 6.65 1.92 -1.59
C THR A 45 6.40 1.94 -3.10
N LEU A 46 5.28 2.49 -3.55
CA LEU A 46 4.97 2.70 -4.96
C LEU A 46 6.01 3.62 -5.64
N MET A 47 6.36 4.76 -5.02
CA MET A 47 7.38 5.66 -5.56
C MET A 47 8.75 4.98 -5.66
N LEU A 48 9.14 4.22 -4.63
CA LEU A 48 10.37 3.42 -4.65
C LEU A 48 10.33 2.37 -5.77
N PHE A 49 9.22 1.65 -5.91
CA PHE A 49 9.04 0.65 -6.96
C PHE A 49 9.22 1.25 -8.35
N VAL A 50 8.54 2.37 -8.65
CA VAL A 50 8.65 3.05 -9.95
C VAL A 50 10.07 3.54 -10.20
N THR A 51 10.74 4.06 -9.16
CA THR A 51 12.12 4.55 -9.27
C THR A 51 13.09 3.40 -9.58
N VAL A 52 12.97 2.28 -8.88
CA VAL A 52 13.81 1.09 -9.08
C VAL A 52 13.56 0.47 -10.46
N GLN A 53 12.30 0.36 -10.90
CA GLN A 53 11.99 -0.19 -12.21
C GLN A 53 12.62 0.66 -13.33
N LYS A 54 12.46 1.99 -13.26
CA LYS A 54 13.09 2.90 -14.24
C LYS A 54 14.62 2.82 -14.21
N ALA A 55 15.23 2.75 -13.03
CA ALA A 55 16.69 2.64 -12.90
C ALA A 55 17.24 1.33 -13.49
N ASN A 56 16.45 0.26 -13.47
CA ASN A 56 16.82 -1.05 -14.02
C ASN A 56 16.49 -1.19 -15.52
N GLY A 57 15.95 -0.15 -16.18
CA GLY A 57 15.53 -0.22 -17.58
C GLY A 57 14.22 -0.96 -17.83
N ASN A 58 13.50 -1.32 -16.76
CA ASN A 58 12.17 -1.93 -16.84
C ASN A 58 11.08 -0.86 -17.07
N PRO A 59 9.92 -1.24 -17.64
CA PRO A 59 9.54 -2.61 -18.03
C PRO A 59 10.04 -3.07 -19.40
N ASP A 60 10.23 -4.38 -19.54
CA ASP A 60 10.50 -5.01 -20.83
C ASP A 60 9.30 -4.86 -21.78
N SER A 61 9.57 -4.52 -23.04
CA SER A 61 8.53 -4.44 -24.07
C SER A 61 7.75 -5.75 -24.18
N GLY A 62 6.42 -5.67 -24.06
CA GLY A 62 5.52 -6.82 -24.08
C GLY A 62 5.31 -7.51 -22.72
N LYS A 63 6.03 -7.14 -21.65
CA LYS A 63 5.81 -7.62 -20.28
C LYS A 63 5.38 -6.54 -19.29
N GLU A 64 5.06 -5.35 -19.81
CA GLU A 64 4.68 -4.16 -19.04
C GLU A 64 3.53 -4.41 -18.06
N PHE A 65 2.54 -5.21 -18.47
CA PHE A 65 1.41 -5.55 -17.61
C PHE A 65 1.84 -6.21 -16.30
N GLY A 66 2.59 -7.31 -16.39
CA GLY A 66 3.01 -8.07 -15.21
C GLY A 66 4.11 -7.36 -14.41
N GLN A 67 5.05 -6.69 -15.09
CA GLN A 67 6.20 -6.08 -14.43
C GLN A 67 5.93 -4.67 -13.90
N PHE A 68 4.92 -3.96 -14.40
CA PHE A 68 4.71 -2.56 -14.08
C PHE A 68 3.27 -2.27 -13.66
N TYR A 69 2.29 -2.50 -14.52
CA TYR A 69 0.90 -2.10 -14.25
C TYR A 69 0.25 -2.88 -13.12
N LEU A 70 0.46 -4.20 -13.06
CA LEU A 70 -0.12 -5.06 -12.02
C LEU A 70 0.41 -4.68 -10.62
N PRO A 71 1.73 -4.59 -10.37
CA PRO A 71 2.24 -4.12 -9.08
C PRO A 71 1.72 -2.73 -8.68
N ILE A 72 1.68 -1.78 -9.62
CA ILE A 72 1.14 -0.44 -9.37
C ILE A 72 -0.32 -0.52 -8.92
N SER A 73 -1.14 -1.32 -9.61
CA SER A 73 -2.56 -1.47 -9.27
C SER A 73 -2.76 -1.99 -7.83
N VAL A 74 -1.91 -2.91 -7.37
CA VAL A 74 -1.97 -3.45 -6.01
C VAL A 74 -1.69 -2.37 -4.97
N PHE A 75 -0.65 -1.54 -5.18
CA PHE A 75 -0.39 -0.42 -4.29
C PHE A 75 -1.53 0.60 -4.30
N VAL A 76 -2.10 0.92 -5.47
CA VAL A 76 -3.24 1.84 -5.59
C VAL A 76 -4.44 1.33 -4.78
N VAL A 77 -4.75 0.03 -4.84
CA VAL A 77 -5.83 -0.57 -4.05
C VAL A 77 -5.60 -0.36 -2.55
N PHE A 78 -4.39 -0.60 -2.06
CA PHE A 78 -4.07 -0.40 -0.64
C PHE A 78 -4.16 1.07 -0.21
N ILE A 79 -3.71 2.00 -1.06
CA ILE A 79 -3.85 3.45 -0.83
C ILE A 79 -5.33 3.83 -0.70
N VAL A 80 -6.15 3.40 -1.66
CA VAL A 80 -7.58 3.75 -1.71
C VAL A 80 -8.33 3.16 -0.52
N ILE A 81 -8.08 1.89 -0.18
CA ILE A 81 -8.70 1.25 0.99
C ILE A 81 -8.33 1.98 2.28
N GLY A 82 -7.04 2.24 2.48
CA GLY A 82 -6.56 2.96 3.66
C GLY A 82 -7.22 4.32 3.79
N PHE A 83 -7.22 5.12 2.72
CA PHE A 83 -7.78 6.46 2.72
C PHE A 83 -9.30 6.49 2.94
N ILE A 84 -10.05 5.65 2.22
CA ILE A 84 -11.51 5.56 2.38
C ILE A 84 -11.87 5.12 3.80
N SER A 85 -11.16 4.12 4.34
CA SER A 85 -11.40 3.64 5.71
C SER A 85 -11.14 4.74 6.74
N SER A 86 -10.05 5.50 6.61
CA SER A 86 -9.73 6.61 7.50
C SER A 86 -10.78 7.73 7.42
N ILE A 87 -11.24 8.11 6.22
CA ILE A 87 -12.31 9.10 6.06
C ILE A 87 -13.60 8.60 6.73
N LYS A 88 -13.97 7.34 6.51
CA LYS A 88 -15.19 6.76 7.09
C LYS A 88 -15.12 6.72 8.62
N LEU A 89 -13.96 6.42 9.19
CA LEU A 89 -13.74 6.39 10.63
C LEU A 89 -13.67 7.81 11.24
N ALA A 90 -13.14 8.79 10.52
CA ALA A 90 -13.10 10.18 10.97
C ALA A 90 -14.49 10.83 11.04
N LYS A 91 -15.41 10.43 10.15
CA LYS A 91 -16.79 10.94 10.10
C LYS A 91 -17.73 10.29 11.13
N LYS A 92 -17.30 9.24 11.84
CA LYS A 92 -18.16 8.40 12.68
C LYS A 92 -17.94 8.64 14.17
#